data_AF-A0A7C5BFG2-F1
#
_entry.id   AF-A0A7C5BFG2-F1
#
_cell.length_a   1.000
_cell.length_b   1.000
_cell.length_c   1.000
_cell.angle_alpha   90.00
_cell.angle_beta   90.00
_cell.angle_gamma   90.00
#
_symmetry.space_group_name_H-M   'P 1'
#
loop_
_entity.id
_entity.type
_entity.pdbx_description
1 polymer ?
#
loop_
_entity_poly.entity_id
_entity_poly.type
_entity_poly.pdbx_seq_one_letter_code
_entity_poly.pdbx_strand_id
1 'polypeptide(L)'
;MRDKKTKKILLLFCFVAILITGCASMDTYKNVFNDEKNLNSRTFNASVDDCYFATKRAILSQNFRIEKEDLQAKSFTAAKYFEDGKDTIVVTINANVISAGNGKATVYATATQYVDKVRVKVDRTFLGLVPIGSEATKVKQEEKTIEDEEFYNKLFNAIKKELNNIAGK
;
A
#
# COMPACT_ATOMS: atom_id res chain seq x y z
N MET A 1 -27.32 -24.35 55.70
CA MET A 1 -26.41 -23.27 55.22
C MET A 1 -25.55 -23.70 54.02
N ARG A 2 -26.08 -24.50 53.07
CA ARG A 2 -25.30 -25.21 52.03
C ARG A 2 -25.65 -24.82 50.58
N ASP A 3 -26.52 -23.83 50.39
CA ASP A 3 -27.10 -23.47 49.08
C ASP A 3 -26.45 -22.20 48.46
N LYS A 4 -26.06 -21.23 49.31
CA LYS A 4 -25.45 -19.97 48.84
C LYS A 4 -24.04 -20.13 48.25
N LYS A 5 -23.27 -21.14 48.67
CA LYS A 5 -21.90 -21.38 48.16
C LYS A 5 -21.93 -21.99 46.76
N THR A 6 -22.85 -22.92 46.49
CA THR A 6 -22.99 -23.60 45.20
C THR A 6 -23.47 -22.64 44.12
N LYS A 7 -24.41 -21.74 44.45
CA LYS A 7 -24.84 -20.67 43.53
C LYS A 7 -23.72 -19.70 43.18
N LYS A 8 -22.85 -19.32 44.14
CA LYS A 8 -21.70 -18.44 43.88
C LYS A 8 -20.64 -19.11 42.98
N ILE A 9 -20.39 -20.41 43.17
CA ILE A 9 -19.45 -21.17 42.35
C ILE A 9 -19.98 -21.34 40.92
N LEU A 10 -21.28 -21.60 40.76
CA LEU A 10 -21.93 -21.73 39.45
C LEU A 10 -21.93 -20.39 38.66
N LEU A 11 -22.17 -19.26 39.36
CA LEU A 11 -22.16 -17.92 38.76
C LEU A 11 -20.73 -17.49 38.36
N LEU A 12 -19.73 -17.86 39.16
CA LEU A 12 -18.32 -17.63 38.83
C LEU A 12 -17.88 -18.44 37.61
N PHE A 13 -18.35 -19.69 37.47
CA PHE A 13 -18.02 -20.54 36.33
C PHE A 13 -18.66 -20.03 35.01
N CYS A 14 -19.89 -19.50 35.06
CA CYS A 14 -20.52 -18.85 33.91
C CYS A 14 -19.80 -17.56 33.49
N PHE A 15 -19.27 -16.78 34.45
CA PHE A 15 -18.55 -15.54 34.15
C PHE A 15 -17.18 -15.80 33.50
N VAL A 16 -16.50 -16.88 33.90
CA VAL A 16 -15.23 -17.30 33.28
C VAL A 16 -15.45 -17.83 31.86
N ALA A 17 -16.55 -18.53 31.59
CA ALA A 17 -16.86 -19.06 30.25
C ALA A 17 -17.12 -17.97 29.19
N ILE A 18 -17.66 -16.81 29.59
CA ILE A 18 -17.89 -15.67 28.68
C ILE A 18 -16.56 -15.01 28.28
N LEU A 19 -15.55 -15.03 29.16
CA LEU A 19 -14.24 -14.43 28.90
C LEU A 19 -13.36 -15.22 27.92
N ILE A 20 -13.73 -16.46 27.56
CA ILE A 20 -12.94 -17.31 26.64
C ILE A 20 -13.44 -17.24 25.18
N THR A 21 -14.46 -16.42 24.88
CA THR A 21 -14.99 -16.26 23.51
C THR A 21 -14.49 -15.03 22.76
N GLY A 22 -13.53 -14.29 23.33
CA GLY A 22 -12.93 -13.11 22.71
C GLY A 22 -11.68 -13.42 21.90
N CYS A 23 -11.71 -13.06 20.61
CA CYS A 23 -10.66 -13.18 19.59
C CYS A 23 -10.58 -14.51 18.83
N ALA A 24 -11.68 -14.86 18.14
CA ALA A 24 -11.50 -15.39 16.79
C ALA A 24 -10.85 -14.28 15.96
N SER A 25 -9.53 -14.33 15.81
CA SER A 25 -8.78 -13.52 14.87
C SER A 25 -9.39 -13.71 13.49
N MET A 26 -10.05 -12.67 12.98
CA MET A 26 -10.52 -12.65 11.60
C MET A 26 -9.28 -12.77 10.70
N ASP A 27 -9.12 -13.93 10.05
CA ASP A 27 -7.98 -14.24 9.18
C ASP A 27 -8.12 -13.45 7.87
N THR A 28 -7.86 -12.14 7.91
CA THR A 28 -8.02 -11.22 6.75
C THR A 28 -7.17 -11.65 5.54
N TYR A 29 -6.10 -12.42 5.74
CA TYR A 29 -5.23 -12.91 4.67
C TYR A 29 -5.87 -14.00 3.80
N LYS A 30 -6.91 -14.70 4.28
CA LYS A 30 -7.52 -15.83 3.54
C LYS A 30 -8.23 -15.40 2.25
N ASN A 31 -8.56 -14.12 2.11
CA ASN A 31 -9.24 -13.57 0.93
C ASN A 31 -8.28 -12.95 -0.10
N VAL A 32 -6.97 -12.91 0.16
CA VAL A 32 -5.99 -12.17 -0.68
C VAL A 32 -5.84 -12.76 -2.09
N PHE A 33 -6.21 -14.03 -2.30
CA PHE A 33 -6.13 -14.71 -3.60
C PHE A 33 -7.49 -14.96 -4.27
N ASN A 34 -8.59 -14.44 -3.72
CA ASN A 34 -9.93 -14.67 -4.26
C ASN A 34 -10.34 -13.69 -5.36
N ASP A 35 -9.56 -12.63 -5.60
CA ASP A 35 -9.82 -11.66 -6.67
C ASP A 35 -9.23 -12.11 -8.01
N GLU A 36 -10.11 -12.37 -8.98
CA GLU A 36 -9.74 -12.77 -10.34
C GLU A 36 -9.33 -11.58 -11.24
N LYS A 37 -9.44 -10.34 -10.74
CA LYS A 37 -9.18 -9.13 -11.53
C LYS A 37 -7.67 -8.83 -11.59
N ASN A 38 -7.01 -9.29 -12.64
CA ASN A 38 -5.60 -9.00 -12.93
C ASN A 38 -5.37 -7.56 -13.42
N LEU A 39 -5.64 -6.57 -12.56
CA LEU A 39 -5.42 -5.15 -12.88
C LEU A 39 -3.94 -4.75 -12.87
N ASN A 40 -3.15 -5.42 -12.04
CA ASN A 40 -1.77 -5.04 -11.71
C ASN A 40 -0.73 -5.66 -12.66
N SER A 41 -1.14 -6.35 -13.74
CA SER A 41 -0.20 -6.99 -14.65
C SER A 41 -0.57 -6.81 -16.13
N ARG A 42 0.46 -6.72 -16.98
CA ARG A 42 0.29 -6.74 -18.44
C ARG A 42 1.50 -7.36 -19.13
N THR A 43 1.23 -8.22 -20.11
CA THR A 43 2.25 -8.82 -20.98
C THR A 43 2.48 -7.99 -22.23
N PHE A 44 3.75 -7.80 -22.59
CA PHE A 44 4.19 -7.08 -23.78
C PHE A 44 5.05 -7.99 -24.66
N ASN A 45 4.98 -7.76 -25.98
CA ASN A 45 5.82 -8.46 -26.97
C ASN A 45 7.19 -7.77 -27.07
N ALA A 46 7.95 -7.77 -25.98
CA ALA A 46 9.30 -7.23 -25.93
C ALA A 46 10.14 -8.00 -24.89
N SER A 47 11.47 -7.86 -24.99
CA SER A 47 12.39 -8.50 -24.05
C SER A 47 12.15 -8.01 -22.62
N VAL A 48 12.63 -8.79 -21.64
CA VAL A 48 12.57 -8.40 -20.22
C VAL A 48 13.29 -7.08 -19.99
N ASP A 49 14.44 -6.88 -20.63
CA ASP A 49 15.23 -5.65 -20.50
C ASP A 49 14.53 -4.44 -21.11
N ASP A 50 13.95 -4.58 -22.30
CA ASP A 50 13.22 -3.49 -22.93
C ASP A 50 11.98 -3.12 -22.12
N CYS A 51 11.23 -4.11 -21.63
CA CYS A 51 10.10 -3.89 -20.74
C CYS A 51 10.53 -3.22 -19.42
N TYR A 52 11.65 -3.64 -18.84
CA TYR A 52 12.20 -3.05 -17.63
C TYR A 52 12.55 -1.56 -17.83
N PHE A 53 13.31 -1.25 -18.87
CA PHE A 53 13.71 0.13 -19.16
C PHE A 53 12.53 1.00 -19.59
N ALA A 54 11.58 0.46 -20.37
CA ALA A 54 10.35 1.16 -20.70
C ALA A 54 9.51 1.47 -19.45
N THR A 55 9.37 0.50 -18.54
CA THR A 55 8.66 0.68 -17.26
C THR A 55 9.32 1.76 -16.41
N LYS A 56 10.65 1.70 -16.28
CA LYS A 56 11.42 2.72 -15.56
C LYS A 56 11.24 4.11 -16.16
N ARG A 57 11.35 4.25 -17.50
CA ARG A 57 11.18 5.53 -18.20
C ARG A 57 9.76 6.07 -18.07
N ALA A 58 8.75 5.21 -18.21
CA ALA A 58 7.35 5.60 -18.08
C ALA A 58 7.07 6.17 -16.69
N ILE A 59 7.53 5.49 -15.63
CA ILE A 59 7.34 5.94 -14.25
C ILE A 59 8.11 7.24 -13.97
N LEU A 60 9.38 7.32 -14.38
CA LEU A 60 10.19 8.54 -14.24
C LEU A 60 9.58 9.74 -14.97
N SER A 61 8.98 9.54 -16.15
CA SER A 61 8.33 10.61 -16.93
C SER A 61 7.13 11.24 -16.21
N GLN A 62 6.55 10.53 -15.23
CA GLN A 62 5.44 11.00 -14.41
C GLN A 62 5.90 11.67 -13.11
N ASN A 63 7.19 12.02 -13.00
CA ASN A 63 7.84 12.64 -11.83
C ASN A 63 7.84 11.75 -10.58
N PHE A 64 7.90 10.44 -10.75
CA PHE A 64 8.24 9.53 -9.66
C PHE A 64 9.76 9.48 -9.47
N ARG A 65 10.21 9.36 -8.22
CA ARG A 65 11.60 9.12 -7.84
C ARG A 65 11.80 7.64 -7.58
N ILE A 66 12.88 7.05 -8.07
CA ILE A 66 13.26 5.67 -7.72
C ILE A 66 13.84 5.68 -6.31
N GLU A 67 13.24 4.90 -5.42
CA GLU A 67 13.69 4.75 -4.02
C GLU A 67 14.58 3.52 -3.85
N LYS A 68 14.27 2.44 -4.56
CA LYS A 68 14.99 1.16 -4.50
C LYS A 68 14.98 0.53 -5.88
N GLU A 69 16.09 -0.10 -6.25
CA GLU A 69 16.24 -0.75 -7.55
C GLU A 69 17.05 -2.04 -7.39
N ASP A 70 16.56 -3.12 -8.00
CA ASP A 70 17.27 -4.37 -8.18
C ASP A 70 17.30 -4.70 -9.67
N LEU A 71 18.47 -4.46 -10.28
CA LEU A 71 18.71 -4.69 -11.70
C LEU A 71 18.77 -6.19 -12.05
N GLN A 72 19.12 -7.06 -11.11
CA GLN A 72 19.16 -8.50 -11.35
C GLN A 72 17.75 -9.08 -11.35
N ALA A 73 16.95 -8.71 -10.35
CA ALA A 73 15.55 -9.11 -10.26
C ALA A 73 14.62 -8.31 -11.19
N LYS A 74 15.15 -7.32 -11.94
CA LYS A 74 14.38 -6.42 -12.82
C LYS A 74 13.18 -5.83 -12.09
N SER A 75 13.44 -5.31 -10.89
CA SER A 75 12.42 -4.74 -10.02
C SER A 75 12.86 -3.40 -9.43
N PHE A 76 11.89 -2.55 -9.12
CA PHE A 76 12.16 -1.29 -8.42
C PHE A 76 10.92 -0.78 -7.68
N THR A 77 11.18 0.07 -6.69
CA THR A 77 10.18 0.86 -5.99
C THR A 77 10.37 2.31 -6.35
N ALA A 78 9.29 2.99 -6.73
CA ALA A 78 9.29 4.41 -7.03
C ALA A 78 8.21 5.14 -6.25
N ALA A 79 8.47 6.37 -5.80
CA ALA A 79 7.53 7.17 -5.04
C ALA A 79 7.32 8.55 -5.67
N LYS A 80 6.10 9.05 -5.60
CA LYS A 80 5.74 10.42 -5.93
C LYS A 80 5.06 11.07 -4.74
N TYR A 81 5.54 12.26 -4.41
CA TYR A 81 5.06 13.07 -3.31
C TYR A 81 4.35 14.29 -3.88
N PHE A 82 3.18 14.61 -3.35
CA PHE A 82 2.48 15.85 -3.68
C PHE A 82 1.69 16.34 -2.47
N GLU A 83 1.47 17.64 -2.43
CA GLU A 83 0.75 18.31 -1.35
C GLU A 83 -0.73 18.43 -1.70
N ASP A 84 -1.58 18.12 -0.73
CA ASP A 84 -3.01 18.41 -0.77
C ASP A 84 -3.38 19.20 0.49
N GLY A 85 -3.35 20.52 0.37
CA GLY A 85 -3.51 21.44 1.48
C GLY A 85 -2.39 21.31 2.53
N LYS A 86 -2.70 20.74 3.69
CA LYS A 86 -1.74 20.53 4.79
C LYS A 86 -1.19 19.10 4.85
N ASP A 87 -1.74 18.22 4.02
CA ASP A 87 -1.42 16.81 4.01
C ASP A 87 -0.44 16.53 2.87
N THR A 88 0.50 15.61 3.11
CA THR A 88 1.37 15.09 2.04
C THR A 88 0.82 13.75 1.59
N ILE A 89 0.48 13.65 0.31
CA ILE A 89 0.07 12.38 -0.30
C ILE A 89 1.29 11.74 -0.94
N VAL A 90 1.47 10.46 -0.65
CA VAL A 90 2.55 9.66 -1.23
C VAL A 90 1.95 8.50 -1.99
N VAL A 91 2.29 8.41 -3.27
CA VAL A 91 1.97 7.25 -4.12
C VAL A 91 3.25 6.48 -4.36
N THR A 92 3.27 5.20 -3.99
CA THR A 92 4.41 4.29 -4.17
C THR A 92 4.03 3.21 -5.18
N ILE A 93 4.87 2.99 -6.19
CA ILE A 93 4.73 1.93 -7.18
C ILE A 93 5.87 0.93 -6.97
N ASN A 94 5.52 -0.34 -6.80
CA ASN A 94 6.44 -1.47 -6.85
C ASN A 94 6.27 -2.16 -8.19
N ALA A 95 7.31 -2.15 -9.02
CA ALA A 95 7.31 -2.76 -10.34
C ALA A 95 8.29 -3.94 -10.40
N ASN A 96 7.89 -5.01 -11.07
CA ASN A 96 8.72 -6.17 -11.37
C ASN A 96 8.42 -6.68 -12.77
N VAL A 97 9.45 -7.09 -13.50
CA VAL A 97 9.32 -7.58 -14.87
C VAL A 97 9.86 -9.00 -14.96
N ILE A 98 9.03 -9.92 -15.45
CA ILE A 98 9.35 -11.35 -15.56
C ILE A 98 9.21 -11.80 -17.01
N SER A 99 10.05 -12.73 -17.45
CA SER A 99 9.91 -13.38 -18.75
C SER A 99 8.57 -14.13 -18.84
N ALA A 100 7.83 -13.90 -19.91
CA ALA A 100 6.64 -14.67 -20.27
C ALA A 100 6.95 -15.73 -21.37
N GLY A 101 8.22 -15.91 -21.70
CA GLY A 101 8.67 -16.77 -22.79
C GLY A 101 8.49 -16.13 -24.17
N ASN A 102 9.12 -16.73 -25.19
CA ASN A 102 8.96 -16.35 -26.62
C ASN A 102 9.19 -14.86 -26.92
N GLY A 103 10.20 -14.25 -26.28
CA GLY A 103 10.50 -12.82 -26.47
C GLY A 103 9.44 -11.87 -25.89
N LYS A 104 8.58 -12.37 -24.99
CA LYS A 104 7.58 -11.59 -24.26
C LYS A 104 7.98 -11.45 -22.80
N ALA A 105 7.55 -10.37 -22.18
CA ALA A 105 7.70 -10.14 -20.75
C ALA A 105 6.41 -9.59 -20.14
N THR A 106 6.16 -9.96 -18.90
CA THR A 106 5.04 -9.46 -18.10
C THR A 106 5.54 -8.47 -17.08
N VAL A 107 4.95 -7.27 -17.08
CA VAL A 107 5.16 -6.25 -16.06
C VAL A 107 4.10 -6.44 -15.00
N TYR A 108 4.52 -6.64 -13.76
CA TYR A 108 3.69 -6.56 -12.56
C TYR A 108 3.96 -5.23 -11.88
N ALA A 109 2.91 -4.46 -11.59
CA ALA A 109 3.02 -3.17 -10.92
C ALA A 109 1.93 -3.05 -9.86
N THR A 110 2.31 -2.88 -8.60
CA THR A 110 1.38 -2.63 -7.49
C THR A 110 1.58 -1.21 -7.00
N ALA A 111 0.51 -0.43 -6.91
CA ALA A 111 0.56 0.92 -6.39
C ALA A 111 -0.13 1.02 -5.02
N THR A 112 0.50 1.69 -4.06
CA THR A 112 -0.09 2.04 -2.77
C THR A 112 -0.09 3.54 -2.57
N GLN A 113 -1.08 4.04 -1.85
CA GLN A 113 -1.22 5.43 -1.45
C GLN A 113 -1.31 5.52 0.06
N TYR A 114 -0.59 6.46 0.66
CA TYR A 114 -0.80 6.86 2.05
C TYR A 114 -0.79 8.38 2.18
N VAL A 115 -1.40 8.87 3.26
CA VAL A 115 -1.48 10.30 3.56
C VAL A 115 -0.71 10.58 4.83
N ASP A 116 0.38 11.34 4.73
CA ASP A 116 1.10 11.87 5.87
C ASP A 116 0.39 13.14 6.35
N LYS A 117 -0.30 13.04 7.49
CA LYS A 117 -0.97 14.18 8.11
C LYS A 117 -0.09 14.81 9.16
N VAL A 118 0.06 16.13 9.10
CA VAL A 118 0.70 16.90 10.17
C VAL A 118 -0.35 17.21 11.25
N ARG A 119 -0.28 16.51 12.38
CA ARG A 119 -1.10 16.84 13.56
C ARG A 119 -0.33 17.79 14.46
N VAL A 120 -0.85 19.00 14.63
CA VAL A 120 -0.33 19.95 15.60
C VAL A 120 -1.04 19.74 16.92
N LYS A 121 -0.34 19.27 17.94
CA LYS A 121 -0.83 19.30 19.33
C LYS A 121 -0.41 20.63 19.95
N VAL A 122 -1.40 21.36 20.49
CA VAL A 122 -1.17 22.59 21.24
C VAL A 122 -1.32 22.25 22.71
N ASP A 123 -0.21 22.24 23.44
CA ASP A 123 -0.24 22.03 24.88
C ASP A 123 -0.65 23.34 25.57
N ARG A 124 -1.65 23.24 26.46
CA ARG A 124 -2.19 24.34 27.27
C ARG A 124 -1.95 24.04 28.75
N THR A 125 -1.51 25.03 29.53
CA THR A 125 -1.24 24.92 30.97
C THR A 125 -2.52 24.76 31.81
N PHE A 126 -2.38 24.48 33.11
CA PHE A 126 -3.43 24.19 34.12
C PHE A 126 -4.58 25.23 34.25
N LEU A 127 -4.50 26.39 33.59
CA LEU A 127 -5.58 27.40 33.50
C LEU A 127 -6.07 27.66 32.07
N GLY A 128 -5.64 26.88 31.07
CA GLY A 128 -6.18 26.86 29.72
C GLY A 128 -5.93 28.10 28.83
N LEU A 129 -5.29 29.16 29.35
CA LEU A 129 -5.30 30.49 28.72
C LEU A 129 -4.06 30.85 27.90
N VAL A 130 -2.93 30.14 28.03
CA VAL A 130 -1.69 30.50 27.31
C VAL A 130 -1.10 29.27 26.62
N PRO A 131 -0.96 29.26 25.27
CA PRO A 131 -0.23 28.21 24.56
C PRO A 131 1.26 28.35 24.85
N ILE A 132 1.88 27.27 25.35
CA ILE A 132 3.30 27.22 25.73
C ILE A 132 4.18 26.55 24.68
N GLY A 133 3.58 25.93 23.67
CA GLY A 133 4.28 25.28 22.57
C GLY A 133 3.31 24.62 21.61
N SER A 134 3.82 24.21 20.45
CA SER A 134 3.07 23.42 19.48
C SER A 134 3.98 22.33 18.94
N GLU A 135 3.62 21.07 19.14
CA GLU A 135 4.34 19.93 18.59
C GLU A 135 3.63 19.44 17.32
N ALA A 136 4.33 19.46 16.19
CA ALA A 136 3.84 18.92 14.94
C ALA A 136 4.30 17.46 14.81
N THR A 137 3.39 16.51 14.99
CA THR A 137 3.66 15.08 14.75
C THR A 137 3.14 14.69 13.37
N LYS A 138 3.99 14.15 12.50
CA LYS A 138 3.57 13.51 11.26
C LYS A 138 3.03 12.11 11.58
N VAL A 139 1.75 11.87 11.27
CA VAL A 139 1.13 10.55 11.42
C VAL A 139 0.82 10.02 10.03
N LYS A 140 1.43 8.89 9.65
CA LYS A 140 1.09 8.15 8.44
C LYS A 140 -0.31 7.57 8.60
N GLN A 141 -1.29 8.13 7.90
CA GLN A 141 -2.64 7.59 7.88
C GLN A 141 -2.73 6.52 6.80
N GLU A 142 -3.14 5.32 7.24
CA GLU A 142 -3.65 4.17 6.48
C GLU A 142 -3.14 4.04 5.03
N GLU A 143 -2.21 3.10 4.82
CA GLU A 143 -1.76 2.74 3.47
C GLU A 143 -2.83 1.91 2.76
N LYS A 144 -3.23 2.35 1.57
CA LYS A 144 -4.25 1.69 0.73
C LYS A 144 -3.67 1.30 -0.61
N THR A 145 -3.98 0.08 -1.08
CA THR A 145 -3.68 -0.33 -2.45
C THR A 145 -4.58 0.44 -3.41
N ILE A 146 -4.02 0.95 -4.49
CA ILE A 146 -4.78 1.54 -5.59
C ILE A 146 -5.34 0.40 -6.43
N GLU A 147 -6.66 0.29 -6.48
CA GLU A 147 -7.41 -0.70 -7.26
C GLU A 147 -8.13 -0.07 -8.48
N ASP A 148 -7.76 1.18 -8.81
CA ASP A 148 -8.34 1.94 -9.92
C ASP A 148 -7.88 1.40 -11.28
N GLU A 149 -8.83 0.93 -12.08
CA GLU A 149 -8.54 0.33 -13.40
C GLU A 149 -8.02 1.37 -14.39
N GLU A 150 -8.50 2.61 -14.33
CA GLU A 150 -8.07 3.68 -15.22
C GLU A 150 -6.58 4.03 -14.97
N PHE A 151 -6.16 4.06 -13.71
CA PHE A 151 -4.78 4.24 -13.29
C PHE A 151 -3.86 3.20 -13.93
N TYR A 152 -4.17 1.90 -13.79
CA TYR A 152 -3.36 0.84 -14.37
C TYR A 152 -3.38 0.89 -15.90
N ASN A 153 -4.52 1.20 -16.50
CA ASN A 153 -4.60 1.38 -17.95
C ASN A 153 -3.70 2.52 -18.44
N LYS A 154 -3.69 3.67 -17.77
CA LYS A 154 -2.79 4.80 -18.08
C LYS A 154 -1.33 4.42 -17.88
N LEU A 155 -0.99 3.73 -16.80
CA LEU A 155 0.36 3.25 -16.52
C LEU A 155 0.86 2.34 -17.66
N PHE A 156 0.12 1.29 -17.98
CA PHE A 156 0.53 0.35 -19.02
C PHE A 156 0.53 0.95 -20.42
N ASN A 157 -0.32 1.92 -20.70
CA ASN A 157 -0.28 2.67 -21.95
C ASN A 157 0.97 3.55 -22.06
N ALA A 158 1.42 4.16 -20.96
CA ALA A 158 2.69 4.89 -20.91
C ALA A 158 3.89 3.95 -21.18
N ILE A 159 3.89 2.75 -20.58
CA ILE A 159 4.92 1.72 -20.84
C ILE A 159 4.92 1.32 -22.31
N LYS A 160 3.74 1.07 -22.90
CA LYS A 160 3.61 0.75 -24.33
C LYS A 160 4.20 1.84 -25.21
N LYS A 161 3.98 3.11 -24.87
CA LYS A 161 4.55 4.26 -25.59
C LYS A 161 6.09 4.25 -25.53
N GLU A 162 6.66 4.01 -24.35
CA GLU A 162 8.12 3.91 -24.19
C GLU A 162 8.72 2.71 -24.92
N LEU A 163 8.03 1.57 -24.95
CA LEU A 163 8.43 0.40 -25.74
C LEU A 163 8.49 0.72 -27.24
N ASN A 164 7.48 1.42 -27.77
CA ASN A 164 7.49 1.86 -29.16
C ASN A 164 8.66 2.81 -29.47
N ASN A 165 9.03 3.68 -28.51
CA ASN A 165 10.18 4.58 -28.66
C ASN A 165 11.52 3.82 -28.64
N ILE A 166 11.59 2.68 -27.95
CA ILE A 166 12.78 1.80 -27.93
C ILE A 166 12.88 1.02 -29.24
N ALA A 167 11.77 0.46 -29.72
CA ALA A 167 11.71 -0.34 -30.95
C ALA A 167 11.83 0.49 -32.24
N GLY A 168 11.50 1.78 -32.19
CA GLY A 168 11.67 2.71 -33.32
C GLY A 168 13.08 3.30 -33.46
N LYS A 169 14.04 2.85 -32.64
CA LYS A 169 15.48 3.11 -32.79
C LYS A 169 16.15 1.90 -33.42
#